data_AF-A0A0X3VH90-F1
#
_entry.id   AF-A0A0X3VH90-F1
#
_cell.length_a   1.000
_cell.length_b   1.000
_cell.length_c   1.000
_cell.angle_alpha   90.00
_cell.angle_beta   90.00
_cell.angle_gamma   90.00
#
_symmetry.space_group_name_H-M   'P 1'
#
loop_
_entity.id
_entity.type
_entity.pdbx_description
1 polymer ?
#
loop_
_entity_poly.entity_id
_entity_poly.type
_entity_poly.pdbx_seq_one_letter_code
_entity_poly.pdbx_strand_id
1 'polypeptide(L)'
;MSAAPVRFRDPLSEIYEFTDSVLVRCQRCEEIAHYERHPAVAPDAHGASYPQRRLVCRSCGLTRNSSGAGGRCANPVLWLQTETRHGVVWAYNLEHLDLLRRFVAASLRERPPWYEHGRKMTYVARLPAWIKRAKNRDEVLRAIARIRASVVTR
;
A
#
# COMPACT_ATOMS: atom_id res chain seq x y z
N MET A 1 -21.07 13.41 26.57
CA MET A 1 -20.94 14.24 25.35
C MET A 1 -20.40 13.34 24.25
N SER A 2 -21.24 12.87 23.33
CA SER A 2 -20.76 12.05 22.21
C SER A 2 -19.87 12.89 21.31
N ALA A 3 -18.59 12.54 21.21
CA ALA A 3 -17.67 13.18 20.28
C ALA A 3 -18.24 13.11 18.85
N ALA A 4 -18.11 14.19 18.09
CA ALA A 4 -18.55 14.22 16.71
C ALA A 4 -17.91 13.06 15.92
N PRO A 5 -18.67 12.35 15.07
CA PRO A 5 -18.16 11.21 14.31
C PRO A 5 -16.99 11.65 13.43
N VAL A 6 -15.86 10.93 13.52
CA VAL A 6 -14.70 11.14 12.63
C VAL A 6 -15.16 10.93 11.19
N ARG A 7 -15.04 11.98 10.38
CA ARG A 7 -15.42 11.98 8.96
C ARG A 7 -14.21 11.66 8.08
N PHE A 8 -14.44 10.86 7.05
CA PHE A 8 -13.49 10.58 5.99
C PHE A 8 -14.06 11.04 4.66
N ARG A 9 -13.27 11.81 3.90
CA ARG A 9 -13.56 12.16 2.51
C ARG A 9 -12.63 11.36 1.59
N ASP A 10 -13.20 10.69 0.61
CA ASP A 10 -12.43 9.91 -0.37
C ASP A 10 -11.52 10.83 -1.19
N PRO A 11 -10.18 10.70 -1.11
CA PRO A 11 -9.25 11.49 -1.93
C PRO A 11 -9.22 11.04 -3.39
N LEU A 12 -10.02 10.04 -3.73
CA LEU A 12 -10.11 9.42 -5.06
C LEU A 12 -8.85 8.68 -5.49
N SER A 13 -7.94 8.37 -4.57
CA SER A 13 -6.67 7.71 -4.87
C SER A 13 -6.86 6.34 -5.52
N GLU A 14 -5.97 6.04 -6.46
CA GLU A 14 -5.83 4.71 -7.04
C GLU A 14 -4.73 3.90 -6.36
N ILE A 15 -4.83 2.57 -6.44
CA ILE A 15 -3.84 1.68 -5.83
C ILE A 15 -2.41 1.88 -6.40
N TYR A 16 -2.30 2.31 -7.66
CA TYR A 16 -1.03 2.53 -8.34
C TYR A 16 -0.28 3.77 -7.84
N GLU A 17 -0.99 4.76 -7.30
CA GLU A 17 -0.38 5.97 -6.72
C GLU A 17 0.55 5.64 -5.55
N PHE A 18 0.36 4.48 -4.91
CA PHE A 18 1.20 4.01 -3.81
C PHE A 18 2.35 3.09 -4.23
N THR A 19 2.62 2.94 -5.53
CA THR A 19 3.61 1.96 -6.03
C THR A 19 5.01 2.54 -6.27
N ASP A 20 5.20 3.84 -6.07
CA ASP A 20 6.49 4.50 -6.28
C ASP A 20 7.53 4.13 -5.22
N SER A 21 7.08 3.86 -4.00
CA SER A 21 7.89 3.28 -2.92
C SER A 21 7.10 2.14 -2.26
N VAL A 22 7.67 0.94 -2.23
CA VAL A 22 7.02 -0.26 -1.67
C VAL A 22 7.93 -0.91 -0.62
N LEU A 23 7.46 -1.01 0.62
CA LEU A 23 8.16 -1.67 1.71
C LEU A 23 8.02 -3.20 1.59
N VAL A 24 9.15 -3.89 1.63
CA VAL A 24 9.26 -5.34 1.41
C VAL A 24 10.23 -5.97 2.40
N ARG A 25 10.16 -7.30 2.55
CA ARG A 25 11.18 -8.07 3.26
C ARG A 25 12.41 -8.26 2.39
N CYS A 26 13.59 -7.94 2.93
CA CYS A 26 14.85 -8.21 2.27
C CYS A 26 15.08 -9.72 2.12
N GLN A 27 15.40 -10.19 0.92
CA GLN A 27 15.67 -11.60 0.66
C GLN A 27 17.01 -12.10 1.24
N ARG A 28 17.86 -11.19 1.74
CA ARG A 28 19.19 -11.53 2.29
C ARG A 28 19.21 -11.56 3.81
N CYS A 29 18.55 -10.62 4.47
CA CYS A 29 18.60 -10.47 5.93
C CYS A 29 17.23 -10.36 6.59
N GLU A 30 16.14 -10.50 5.83
CA GLU A 30 14.75 -10.40 6.29
C GLU A 30 14.35 -9.08 6.97
N GLU A 31 15.25 -8.10 6.98
CA GLU A 31 14.99 -6.75 7.44
C GLU A 31 14.18 -5.94 6.43
N ILE A 32 13.73 -4.75 6.87
CA ILE A 32 13.01 -3.82 6.01
C ILE A 32 13.90 -3.43 4.82
N ALA A 33 13.36 -3.61 3.64
CA ALA A 33 13.88 -3.05 2.40
C ALA A 33 12.74 -2.32 1.68
N HIS A 34 13.08 -1.52 0.68
CA HIS A 34 12.09 -0.87 -0.13
C HIS A 34 12.43 -0.96 -1.61
N TYR A 35 11.40 -1.09 -2.43
CA TYR A 35 11.50 -0.90 -3.87
C TYR A 35 11.22 0.56 -4.20
N GLU A 36 12.16 1.19 -4.88
CA GLU A 36 11.97 2.48 -5.52
C GLU A 36 11.64 2.25 -6.98
N ARG A 37 10.57 2.90 -7.45
CA ARG A 37 10.29 2.99 -8.87
C ARG A 37 11.22 4.05 -9.47
N HIS A 38 12.03 3.63 -10.44
CA HIS A 38 12.81 4.54 -11.25
C HIS A 38 12.12 4.78 -12.59
N PRO A 39 12.27 5.99 -13.16
CA PRO A 39 11.85 6.26 -14.53
C PRO A 39 12.43 5.20 -15.46
N ALA A 40 11.64 4.85 -16.46
CA ALA A 40 12.09 3.90 -17.46
C ALA A 40 13.32 4.47 -18.19
N VAL A 41 14.27 3.58 -18.50
CA VAL A 41 15.40 3.92 -19.38
C VAL A 41 14.87 3.98 -20.82
N ALA A 42 15.71 4.44 -21.76
CA ALA A 42 15.40 4.51 -23.19
C ALA A 42 14.55 3.32 -23.67
N PRO A 43 13.56 3.55 -24.56
CA PRO A 43 12.67 2.50 -25.03
C PRO A 43 13.45 1.29 -25.55
N ASP A 44 12.90 0.09 -25.36
CA ASP A 44 13.47 -1.11 -25.96
C ASP A 44 13.37 -1.09 -27.49
N ALA A 45 13.88 -2.13 -28.14
CA ALA A 45 13.82 -2.27 -29.61
C ALA A 45 12.39 -2.25 -30.18
N HIS A 46 11.36 -2.40 -29.34
CA HIS A 46 9.95 -2.37 -29.70
C HIS A 46 9.25 -1.05 -29.30
N GLY A 47 10.00 -0.07 -28.82
CA GLY A 47 9.46 1.21 -28.36
C GLY A 47 8.72 1.12 -27.02
N ALA A 48 8.79 -0.02 -26.32
CA ALA A 48 8.20 -0.17 -25.00
C ALA A 48 9.18 0.34 -23.92
N SER A 49 8.64 1.06 -22.94
CA SER A 49 9.42 1.66 -21.87
C SER A 49 8.87 1.15 -20.54
N TYR A 50 9.68 0.37 -19.83
CA TYR A 50 9.26 -0.27 -18.59
C TYR A 50 9.90 0.43 -17.39
N PRO A 51 9.12 0.79 -16.36
CA PRO A 51 9.68 1.37 -15.15
C PRO A 51 10.64 0.38 -14.50
N GLN A 52 11.84 0.86 -14.17
CA GLN A 52 12.78 0.05 -13.42
C GLN A 52 12.36 0.03 -11.96
N ARG A 53 12.63 -1.07 -11.28
CA ARG A 53 12.49 -1.13 -9.81
C ARG A 53 13.85 -1.39 -9.21
N ARG A 54 14.21 -0.62 -8.19
CA ARG A 54 15.43 -0.79 -7.43
C ARG A 54 15.08 -1.22 -6.01
N LEU A 55 15.50 -2.42 -5.64
CA LEU A 55 15.49 -2.87 -4.25
C LEU A 55 16.66 -2.22 -3.51
N VAL A 56 16.39 -1.62 -2.35
CA VAL A 56 17.41 -1.11 -1.44
C VAL A 56 17.13 -1.63 -0.03
N CYS A 57 18.11 -2.32 0.56
CA CYS A 57 18.09 -2.69 1.97
C CYS A 57 19.18 -1.92 2.73
N ARG A 58 18.78 -1.10 3.70
CA ARG A 58 19.72 -0.31 4.50
C ARG A 58 20.45 -1.13 5.56
N SER A 59 19.86 -2.24 6.02
CA SER A 59 20.44 -3.06 7.09
C SER A 59 21.62 -3.93 6.62
N CYS A 60 21.56 -4.50 5.40
CA CYS A 60 22.62 -5.36 4.86
C CYS A 60 23.31 -4.81 3.60
N GLY A 61 22.89 -3.63 3.12
CA GLY A 61 23.43 -2.99 1.92
C GLY A 61 23.01 -3.61 0.58
N LEU A 62 22.09 -4.59 0.57
CA LEU A 62 21.63 -5.21 -0.68
C LEU A 62 20.99 -4.14 -1.58
N THR A 63 21.54 -4.00 -2.79
CA THR A 63 20.95 -3.20 -3.86
C THR A 63 20.77 -4.08 -5.09
N ARG A 64 19.58 -4.08 -5.69
CA ARG A 64 19.31 -4.81 -6.95
C ARG A 64 18.37 -4.00 -7.83
N ASN A 65 18.75 -3.82 -9.09
CA ASN A 65 17.89 -3.25 -10.12
C ASN A 65 17.16 -4.37 -10.87
N SER A 66 15.91 -4.13 -11.25
CA SER A 66 15.15 -5.01 -12.13
C SER A 66 14.53 -4.19 -13.26
N SER A 67 14.80 -4.60 -14.50
CA SER A 67 14.12 -4.11 -15.70
C SER A 67 12.88 -4.94 -15.99
N GLY A 68 11.76 -4.27 -16.30
CA GLY A 68 10.54 -4.93 -16.75
C GLY A 68 10.69 -5.43 -18.18
N ALA A 69 10.44 -6.73 -18.37
CA ALA A 69 10.09 -7.47 -19.60
C ALA A 69 10.41 -8.97 -19.41
N GLY A 70 11.38 -9.31 -18.55
CA GLY A 70 11.75 -10.70 -18.24
C GLY A 70 12.43 -10.92 -16.88
N GLY A 71 12.62 -9.86 -16.09
CA GLY A 71 13.21 -9.96 -14.76
C GLY A 71 12.22 -10.57 -13.78
N ARG A 72 12.36 -11.87 -13.51
CA ARG A 72 11.73 -12.54 -12.35
C ARG A 72 12.19 -11.86 -11.06
N CYS A 73 11.56 -10.75 -10.70
CA CYS A 73 11.49 -10.36 -9.31
C CYS A 73 10.56 -11.40 -8.69
N ALA A 74 11.11 -12.35 -7.95
CA ALA A 74 10.30 -13.16 -7.04
C ALA A 74 9.35 -12.20 -6.33
N ASN A 75 8.03 -12.40 -6.47
CA ASN A 75 7.02 -11.51 -5.91
C ASN A 75 7.42 -11.15 -4.49
N PRO A 76 7.90 -9.93 -4.24
CA PRO A 76 8.58 -9.65 -3.00
C PRO A 76 7.54 -9.65 -1.90
N VAL A 77 7.86 -10.35 -0.80
CA VAL A 77 6.96 -10.41 0.35
C VAL A 77 6.85 -8.99 0.91
N LEU A 78 5.62 -8.45 0.95
CA LEU A 78 5.38 -7.12 1.49
C LEU A 78 5.76 -7.08 2.96
N TRP A 79 6.37 -5.98 3.38
CA TRP A 79 6.65 -5.75 4.80
C TRP A 79 5.36 -5.43 5.54
N LEU A 80 4.57 -4.52 4.98
CA LEU A 80 3.34 -4.02 5.60
C LEU A 80 2.18 -4.97 5.34
N GLN A 81 2.20 -6.15 5.95
CA GLN A 81 1.08 -7.08 5.90
C GLN A 81 0.90 -7.81 7.24
N THR A 82 -0.34 -8.16 7.56
CA THR A 82 -0.67 -9.04 8.69
C THR A 82 -1.94 -9.83 8.37
N GLU A 83 -1.97 -11.07 8.84
CA GLU A 83 -3.18 -11.88 8.77
C GLU A 83 -4.18 -11.49 9.87
N THR A 84 -5.46 -11.61 9.53
CA THR A 84 -6.61 -11.51 10.43
C THR A 84 -7.54 -12.69 10.15
N ARG A 85 -8.53 -12.95 11.01
CA ARG A 85 -9.49 -14.06 10.77
C ARG A 85 -10.35 -13.87 9.52
N HIS A 86 -10.37 -12.66 8.94
CA HIS A 86 -11.17 -12.32 7.76
C HIS A 86 -10.34 -12.23 6.47
N GLY A 87 -9.01 -12.26 6.58
CA GLY A 87 -8.09 -12.09 5.47
C GLY A 87 -6.86 -11.26 5.84
N VAL A 88 -6.04 -10.97 4.84
CA VAL A 88 -4.79 -10.21 5.02
C VAL A 88 -5.07 -8.72 4.91
N VAL A 89 -4.63 -7.95 5.92
CA VAL A 89 -4.50 -6.50 5.82
C VAL A 89 -3.10 -6.22 5.29
N TRP A 90 -2.98 -5.44 4.23
CA TRP A 90 -1.68 -5.08 3.65
C TRP A 90 -1.68 -3.65 3.12
N ALA A 91 -0.49 -3.08 2.96
CA ALA A 91 -0.24 -1.82 2.30
C ALA A 91 1.11 -1.87 1.54
N TYR A 92 1.31 -0.95 0.61
CA TYR A 92 2.60 -0.83 -0.09
C TYR A 92 3.59 0.01 0.69
N ASN A 93 3.14 1.12 1.25
CA ASN A 93 3.95 2.04 2.04
C ASN A 93 3.12 2.65 3.18
N LEU A 94 3.75 3.52 3.96
CA LEU A 94 3.13 4.15 5.12
C LEU A 94 1.99 5.12 4.74
N GLU A 95 2.06 5.75 3.56
CA GLU A 95 1.00 6.64 3.07
C GLU A 95 -0.28 5.86 2.76
N HIS A 96 -0.14 4.75 2.03
CA HIS A 96 -1.22 3.81 1.77
C HIS A 96 -1.80 3.27 3.09
N LEU A 97 -0.94 2.88 4.05
CA LEU A 97 -1.38 2.39 5.35
C LEU A 97 -2.17 3.45 6.13
N ASP A 98 -1.75 4.72 6.09
CA ASP A 98 -2.48 5.81 6.74
C ASP A 98 -3.82 6.10 6.07
N LEU A 99 -3.89 6.07 4.74
CA LEU A 99 -5.17 6.21 4.03
C LEU A 99 -6.16 5.13 4.47
N LEU A 100 -5.72 3.87 4.51
CA LEU A 100 -6.52 2.76 4.98
C LEU A 100 -6.96 2.95 6.44
N ARG A 101 -6.04 3.39 7.31
CA ARG A 101 -6.33 3.69 8.72
C ARG A 101 -7.41 4.76 8.86
N ARG A 102 -7.28 5.89 8.16
CA ARG A 102 -8.25 7.00 8.19
C ARG A 102 -9.62 6.56 7.71
N PHE A 103 -9.66 5.77 6.62
CA PHE A 103 -10.91 5.21 6.10
C PHE A 103 -11.61 4.27 7.08
N VAL A 104 -10.87 3.36 7.71
CA VAL A 104 -11.41 2.37 8.64
C VAL A 104 -11.87 3.04 9.94
N ALA A 105 -11.09 3.97 10.48
CA ALA A 105 -11.38 4.70 11.70
C ALA A 105 -12.63 5.58 11.60
N ALA A 106 -12.93 6.11 10.41
CA ALA A 106 -14.08 6.95 10.20
C ALA A 106 -15.40 6.19 10.37
N SER A 107 -16.34 6.83 11.05
CA SER A 107 -17.72 6.38 11.19
C SER A 107 -18.62 6.94 10.08
N LEU A 108 -18.26 8.10 9.52
CA LEU A 108 -18.91 8.68 8.35
C LEU A 108 -17.91 8.76 7.19
N ARG A 109 -18.26 8.16 6.05
CA ARG A 109 -17.42 8.08 4.85
C ARG A 109 -18.15 8.75 3.70
N GLU A 110 -17.65 9.90 3.28
CA GLU A 110 -18.18 10.71 2.21
C GLU A 110 -17.40 10.40 0.93
N ARG A 111 -18.11 10.12 -0.16
CA ARG A 111 -17.52 9.97 -1.49
C ARG A 111 -18.09 11.07 -2.38
N PRO A 112 -17.23 11.84 -3.06
CA PRO A 112 -17.68 12.82 -4.05
C PRO A 112 -18.52 12.14 -5.16
N PRO A 113 -19.50 12.85 -5.75
CA PRO A 113 -20.27 12.32 -6.86
C PRO A 113 -19.37 11.91 -8.04
N TRP A 114 -19.63 10.75 -8.61
CA TRP A 114 -18.76 10.17 -9.64
C TRP A 114 -18.67 11.01 -10.92
N TYR A 115 -19.68 11.83 -11.21
CA TYR A 115 -19.74 12.67 -12.42
C TYR A 115 -18.82 13.90 -12.32
N GLU A 116 -18.40 14.31 -11.12
CA GLU A 116 -17.49 15.46 -10.93
C GLU A 116 -16.04 15.12 -11.25
N HIS A 117 -15.68 13.83 -11.22
CA HIS A 117 -14.28 13.39 -11.34
C HIS A 117 -14.08 12.22 -12.32
N GLY A 118 -15.15 11.67 -12.90
CA GLY A 118 -15.11 10.52 -13.82
C GLY A 118 -14.66 9.18 -13.20
N ARG A 119 -14.09 9.18 -11.98
CA ARG A 119 -13.52 8.00 -11.31
C ARG A 119 -14.59 7.14 -10.63
N LYS A 120 -15.00 6.07 -11.30
CA LYS A 120 -16.01 5.12 -10.77
C LYS A 120 -15.49 4.18 -9.66
N MET A 121 -14.18 3.87 -9.62
CA MET A 121 -13.63 2.86 -8.69
C MET A 121 -12.30 3.30 -8.06
N THR A 122 -12.36 4.00 -6.93
CA THR A 122 -11.22 4.41 -6.10
C THR A 122 -10.66 3.22 -5.30
N TYR A 123 -9.45 3.36 -4.74
CA TYR A 123 -8.86 2.36 -3.84
C TYR A 123 -9.83 1.94 -2.73
N VAL A 124 -10.39 2.92 -2.01
CA VAL A 124 -11.29 2.65 -0.88
C VAL A 124 -12.62 2.02 -1.32
N ALA A 125 -13.10 2.32 -2.52
CA ALA A 125 -14.29 1.67 -3.10
C ALA A 125 -14.02 0.18 -3.39
N ARG A 126 -12.81 -0.15 -3.86
CA ARG A 126 -12.36 -1.51 -4.20
C ARG A 126 -12.01 -2.37 -2.97
N LEU A 127 -12.00 -1.80 -1.77
CA LEU A 127 -11.69 -2.57 -0.56
C LEU A 127 -12.65 -3.75 -0.36
N PRO A 128 -12.15 -4.89 0.13
CA PRO A 128 -12.97 -6.02 0.54
C PRO A 128 -14.10 -5.60 1.48
N ALA A 129 -15.27 -6.22 1.33
CA ALA A 129 -16.43 -5.91 2.15
C ALA A 129 -16.15 -6.04 3.66
N TRP A 130 -15.32 -7.00 4.06
CA TRP A 130 -14.98 -7.23 5.47
C TRP A 130 -14.16 -6.10 6.10
N ILE A 131 -13.32 -5.38 5.34
CA ILE A 131 -12.61 -4.18 5.82
C ILE A 131 -13.59 -3.02 6.02
N LYS A 132 -14.61 -2.93 5.16
CA LYS A 132 -15.61 -1.85 5.19
C LYS A 132 -16.63 -2.01 6.33
N ARG A 133 -16.85 -3.23 6.83
CA ARG A 133 -17.85 -3.55 7.88
C ARG A 133 -17.49 -2.92 9.23
N ALA A 134 -18.45 -2.19 9.82
CA ALA A 134 -18.27 -1.53 11.12
C ALA A 134 -17.88 -2.50 12.25
N LYS A 135 -18.47 -3.71 12.29
CA LYS A 135 -18.14 -4.73 13.30
C LYS A 135 -16.69 -5.24 13.29
N ASN A 136 -15.99 -5.03 12.18
CA ASN A 136 -14.59 -5.45 12.02
C ASN A 136 -13.60 -4.29 12.27
N ARG A 137 -14.10 -3.07 12.53
CA ARG A 137 -13.29 -1.85 12.63
C ARG A 137 -12.14 -2.01 13.63
N ASP A 138 -12.44 -2.42 14.86
CA ASP A 138 -11.44 -2.48 15.92
C ASP A 138 -10.37 -3.54 15.65
N GLU A 139 -10.75 -4.65 15.03
CA GLU A 139 -9.81 -5.69 14.60
C GLU A 139 -8.87 -5.17 13.50
N VAL A 140 -9.42 -4.50 12.48
CA VAL A 140 -8.64 -3.94 11.38
C VAL A 140 -7.71 -2.81 11.87
N LEU A 141 -8.19 -1.94 12.77
CA LEU A 141 -7.36 -0.89 13.36
C LEU A 141 -6.22 -1.45 14.20
N ARG A 142 -6.47 -2.50 14.99
CA ARG A 142 -5.41 -3.21 15.71
C ARG A 142 -4.40 -3.85 14.76
N ALA A 143 -4.86 -4.47 13.68
CA ALA A 143 -3.98 -5.02 12.64
C ALA A 143 -3.08 -3.95 12.02
N ILE A 144 -3.64 -2.79 11.64
CA ILE A 144 -2.90 -1.64 11.12
C ILE A 144 -1.89 -1.10 12.14
N ALA A 145 -2.28 -1.01 13.42
CA ALA A 145 -1.39 -0.55 14.48
C ALA A 145 -0.18 -1.49 14.66
N ARG A 146 -0.39 -2.81 14.61
CA ARG A 146 0.71 -3.80 14.65
C ARG A 146 1.64 -3.64 13.45
N ILE A 147 1.09 -3.48 12.24
CA ILE A 147 1.90 -3.23 11.03
C ILE A 147 2.74 -1.96 11.22
N ARG A 148 2.14 -0.86 11.69
CA ARG A 148 2.86 0.41 11.88
C ARG A 148 3.97 0.29 12.92
N ALA A 149 3.72 -0.40 14.04
CA ALA A 149 4.71 -0.63 15.08
C ALA A 149 5.93 -1.41 14.55
N SER A 150 5.73 -2.37 13.63
CA SER A 150 6.83 -3.14 13.02
C SER A 150 7.86 -2.31 12.26
N VAL A 151 7.52 -1.06 11.90
CA VAL A 151 8.44 -0.14 11.19
C VAL A 151 9.19 0.78 12.16
N VAL A 152 8.65 1.01 13.36
CA VAL A 152 9.20 1.96 14.34
C VAL A 152 10.13 1.28 15.35
N THR A 153 9.87 0.02 15.69
CA THR A 153 10.60 -0.69 16.76
C THR A 153 11.92 -1.32 16.27
N ARG A 154 12.62 -0.71 15.32
CA ARG A 154 13.91 -1.20 14.81
C ARG A 154 14.92 -0.08 14.64
#